data_AF-A0A2A5D986-F1
#
_entry.id   AF-A0A2A5D986-F1
#
_cell.length_a   1.000
_cell.length_b   1.000
_cell.length_c   1.000
_cell.angle_alpha   90.00
_cell.angle_beta   90.00
_cell.angle_gamma   90.00
#
_symmetry.space_group_name_H-M   'P 1'
#
loop_
_entity.id
_entity.type
_entity.pdbx_description
1 polymer ?
#
loop_
_entity_poly.entity_id
_entity_poly.type
_entity_poly.pdbx_seq_one_letter_code
_entity_poly.pdbx_strand_id
1 'polypeptide(L)'
;MDIYLSKDAKYFGKHNYTIVFLHGGGYYLSDKSEEEKYIEPYLKKGLNVVNLNYRLKRGVSVATSDLTNALNFLKTNNIWSQRCYPICGKCFLYIF
;
A
#
# COMPACT_ATOMS: atom_id res chain seq x y z
N MET A 1 -6.69 -2.01 3.72
CA MET A 1 -5.39 -1.90 3.06
C MET A 1 -5.65 -1.99 1.59
N ASP A 2 -5.08 -1.08 0.81
CA ASP A 2 -5.20 -1.07 -0.65
C ASP A 2 -3.82 -1.20 -1.27
N ILE A 3 -3.76 -1.85 -2.43
CA ILE A 3 -2.51 -2.10 -3.16
C ILE A 3 -2.69 -1.59 -4.58
N TYR A 4 -1.92 -0.57 -4.93
CA TYR A 4 -1.90 0.04 -6.25
C TYR A 4 -0.65 -0.46 -6.99
N LEU A 5 -0.87 -1.17 -8.09
CA LEU A 5 0.20 -1.68 -8.94
C LEU A 5 0.33 -0.82 -10.20
N SER A 6 1.51 -0.27 -10.42
CA SER A 6 1.76 0.49 -11.63
C SER A 6 2.10 -0.42 -12.81
N LYS A 7 1.52 -0.10 -13.98
CA LYS A 7 1.88 -0.75 -15.25
C LYS A 7 3.33 -0.48 -15.66
N ASP A 8 3.89 0.62 -15.17
CA ASP A 8 5.24 1.06 -15.50
C ASP A 8 6.29 0.52 -14.52
N ALA A 9 5.86 -0.11 -13.43
CA ALA A 9 6.74 -0.71 -12.41
C ALA A 9 7.76 -1.68 -13.02
N LYS A 10 7.39 -2.38 -14.11
CA LYS A 10 8.26 -3.29 -14.87
C LYS A 10 9.49 -2.62 -15.46
N TYR A 11 9.41 -1.33 -15.83
CA TYR A 11 10.52 -0.59 -16.43
C TYR A 11 11.64 -0.29 -15.43
N PHE A 12 11.34 -0.34 -14.13
CA PHE A 12 12.33 -0.17 -13.07
C PHE A 12 13.13 -1.43 -12.76
N GLY A 13 12.72 -2.61 -13.25
CA GLY A 13 13.44 -3.87 -13.08
C GLY A 13 13.80 -4.14 -11.61
N LYS A 14 15.10 -4.27 -11.31
CA LYS A 14 15.61 -4.48 -9.94
C LYS A 14 15.44 -3.29 -8.99
N HIS A 15 15.09 -2.12 -9.53
CA HIS A 15 14.83 -0.88 -8.78
C HIS A 15 13.33 -0.61 -8.63
N ASN A 16 12.48 -1.60 -8.90
CA ASN A 16 11.06 -1.51 -8.64
C ASN A 16 10.81 -1.60 -7.12
N TYR A 17 10.66 -0.43 -6.48
CA TYR A 17 10.33 -0.32 -5.07
C TYR A 17 8.83 -0.06 -4.89
N THR A 18 8.27 -0.64 -3.83
CA THR A 18 6.89 -0.38 -3.40
C THR A 18 6.90 0.60 -2.24
N ILE A 19 6.18 1.71 -2.38
CA ILE A 19 5.99 2.68 -1.30
C ILE A 19 4.94 2.15 -0.34
N VAL A 20 5.23 2.11 0.96
CA VAL A 20 4.23 1.85 2.00
C VAL A 20 3.84 3.19 2.59
N PHE A 21 2.58 3.56 2.42
CA PHE A 21 2.04 4.81 2.95
C PHE A 21 1.20 4.53 4.19
N LEU A 22 1.49 5.29 5.25
CA LEU A 22 0.73 5.30 6.49
C LEU A 22 0.30 6.75 6.72
N HIS A 23 -1.01 6.98 6.81
CA HIS A 23 -1.52 8.30 7.11
C HIS A 23 -1.24 8.71 8.57
N GLY A 24 -1.16 10.03 8.78
CA GLY A 24 -1.05 10.66 10.10
C GLY A 24 -2.38 10.72 10.84
N GLY A 25 -2.56 11.76 11.67
CA GLY A 25 -3.77 11.94 12.48
C GLY A 25 -3.67 11.39 13.92
N GLY A 26 -2.45 11.08 14.34
CA GLY A 26 -2.10 10.80 15.74
C GLY A 26 -2.80 9.58 16.35
N TYR A 27 -3.28 8.64 15.53
CA TYR A 27 -4.10 7.48 15.96
C TYR A 27 -5.55 7.80 16.36
N TYR A 28 -6.02 9.03 16.14
CA TYR A 28 -7.37 9.47 16.51
C TYR A 28 -8.20 9.99 15.34
N LEU A 29 -7.55 10.47 14.26
CA LEU A 29 -8.17 11.14 13.11
C LEU A 29 -7.55 10.65 11.78
N SER A 30 -8.12 11.10 10.67
CA SER A 30 -7.73 10.79 9.27
C SER A 30 -8.02 9.35 8.84
N ASP A 31 -8.30 9.17 7.56
CA ASP A 31 -8.50 7.88 6.91
C ASP A 31 -7.67 7.81 5.62
N LYS A 32 -7.21 6.61 5.24
CA LYS A 32 -6.43 6.39 4.01
C LYS A 32 -7.07 7.01 2.75
N SER A 33 -8.40 7.10 2.69
CA SER A 33 -9.16 7.65 1.56
C SER A 33 -9.09 9.17 1.46
N GLU A 34 -8.89 9.86 2.58
CA GLU A 34 -8.77 11.33 2.63
C GLU A 34 -7.38 11.81 2.19
N GLU A 35 -6.42 10.89 2.14
CA GLU A 35 -4.99 11.17 2.00
C GLU A 35 -4.40 10.68 0.66
N GLU A 36 -5.26 10.25 -0.29
CA GLU A 36 -4.80 9.71 -1.57
C GLU A 36 -3.98 10.71 -2.41
N LYS A 37 -4.25 12.02 -2.23
CA LYS A 37 -3.46 13.10 -2.86
C LYS A 37 -1.96 13.03 -2.56
N TYR A 38 -1.58 12.42 -1.43
CA TYR A 38 -0.17 12.27 -1.04
C TYR A 38 0.50 11.07 -1.71
N ILE A 39 -0.27 10.06 -2.15
CA ILE A 39 0.27 8.90 -2.85
C ILE A 39 0.28 9.08 -4.37
N GLU A 40 -0.59 9.95 -4.90
CA GLU A 40 -0.73 10.22 -6.34
C GLU A 40 0.60 10.55 -7.05
N PRO A 41 1.52 11.36 -6.49
CA PRO A 41 2.80 11.64 -7.16
C PRO A 41 3.67 10.40 -7.39
N TYR A 42 3.60 9.38 -6.52
CA TYR A 42 4.34 8.14 -6.69
C TYR A 42 3.71 7.26 -7.76
N LEU A 43 2.38 7.20 -7.81
CA LEU A 43 1.63 6.50 -8.85
C LEU A 43 1.93 7.09 -10.24
N LYS A 44 1.93 8.43 -10.36
CA LYS A 44 2.30 9.15 -11.59
C LYS A 44 3.74 8.88 -12.05
N LYS A 45 4.64 8.56 -11.12
CA LYS A 45 6.03 8.17 -11.41
C LYS A 45 6.18 6.70 -11.77
N GLY A 46 5.10 5.93 -11.81
CA GLY A 46 5.14 4.53 -12.18
C GLY A 46 5.51 3.57 -11.04
N LEU A 47 5.39 4.01 -9.78
CA LEU A 47 5.71 3.18 -8.61
C LEU A 47 4.48 2.45 -8.07
N ASN A 48 4.71 1.31 -7.41
CA ASN A 48 3.69 0.62 -6.64
C ASN A 48 3.49 1.33 -5.30
N VAL A 49 2.26 1.35 -4.80
CA VAL A 49 1.93 1.89 -3.48
C VAL A 49 1.06 0.92 -2.70
N VAL A 50 1.37 0.69 -1.43
CA VAL A 50 0.49 0.04 -0.46
C VAL A 50 0.00 1.10 0.51
N ASN A 51 -1.31 1.36 0.50
CA ASN A 51 -1.96 2.34 1.37
C ASN A 51 -2.57 1.62 2.58
N LEU A 52 -1.99 1.86 3.76
CA LEU A 52 -2.41 1.21 5.00
C LEU A 52 -3.40 2.08 5.77
N ASN A 53 -4.27 1.40 6.51
CA ASN A 53 -5.18 2.02 7.48
C ASN A 53 -5.14 1.19 8.77
N TYR A 54 -5.49 1.80 9.88
CA TYR A 54 -5.46 1.21 11.21
C TYR A 54 -6.65 1.74 12.03
N ARG A 55 -7.08 0.98 13.03
CA ARG A 55 -8.23 1.39 13.85
C ARG A 55 -7.90 2.64 14.68
N LEU A 56 -8.73 3.68 14.52
CA LEU A 56 -8.61 4.94 15.24
C LEU A 56 -9.32 4.92 16.60
N LYS A 57 -8.89 5.77 17.52
CA LYS A 57 -9.53 5.99 18.84
C LYS A 57 -9.63 4.71 19.69
N ARG A 58 -8.76 3.73 19.43
CA ARG A 58 -8.64 2.47 20.19
C ARG A 58 -7.32 2.37 20.97
N GLY A 59 -6.55 3.46 20.99
CA GLY A 59 -5.22 3.51 21.61
C GLY A 59 -4.10 3.06 20.67
N VAL A 60 -2.88 3.53 20.96
CA VAL A 60 -1.71 3.34 20.10
C VAL A 60 -1.39 1.85 19.90
N SER A 61 -1.49 1.04 20.95
CA SER A 61 -1.18 -0.41 20.87
C SER A 61 -2.04 -1.15 19.84
N VAL A 62 -3.32 -0.78 19.70
CA VAL A 62 -4.23 -1.43 18.75
C VAL A 62 -3.84 -1.05 17.32
N ALA A 63 -3.58 0.22 17.07
CA ALA A 63 -3.13 0.69 15.77
C ALA A 63 -1.77 0.07 15.37
N THR A 64 -0.83 -0.03 16.30
CA THR A 64 0.45 -0.70 16.07
C THR A 64 0.26 -2.19 15.76
N SER A 65 -0.67 -2.87 16.43
CA SER A 65 -0.98 -4.28 16.12
C SER A 65 -1.57 -4.43 14.71
N ASP A 66 -2.47 -3.54 14.30
CA ASP A 66 -3.06 -3.57 12.95
C ASP A 66 -1.99 -3.41 11.87
N LEU A 67 -1.09 -2.43 12.07
CA LEU A 67 0.03 -2.17 11.17
C LEU A 67 1.03 -3.34 11.13
N THR A 68 1.34 -3.93 12.29
CA THR A 68 2.23 -5.10 12.38
C THR A 68 1.64 -6.28 11.62
N ASN A 69 0.35 -6.54 11.80
CA ASN A 69 -0.34 -7.62 11.10
C ASN A 69 -0.38 -7.39 9.58
N ALA A 70 -0.62 -6.16 9.14
CA ALA A 70 -0.60 -5.80 7.72
C ALA A 70 0.79 -5.98 7.11
N LEU A 71 1.85 -5.51 7.78
CA LEU A 71 3.23 -5.66 7.30
C LEU A 71 3.66 -7.13 7.25
N ASN A 72 3.29 -7.91 8.27
CA ASN A 72 3.54 -9.35 8.29
C ASN A 72 2.79 -10.06 7.15
N PHE A 73 1.54 -9.69 6.88
CA PHE A 73 0.79 -10.22 5.74
C PHE A 73 1.52 -9.93 4.41
N LEU A 74 1.98 -8.70 4.18
CA LEU A 74 2.71 -8.33 2.96
C LEU A 74 4.02 -9.12 2.82
N LYS A 75 4.76 -9.28 3.93
CA LYS A 75 6.01 -10.05 3.98
C LYS A 75 5.78 -11.53 3.67
N THR A 76 4.81 -12.16 4.33
CA THR A 76 4.52 -13.59 4.16
C THR A 76 4.04 -13.92 2.76
N ASN A 77 3.27 -13.02 2.13
CA ASN A 77 2.75 -13.21 0.78
C ASN A 77 3.69 -12.71 -0.33
N ASN A 78 4.90 -12.25 0.02
CA ASN A 78 5.91 -11.72 -0.90
C ASN A 78 5.37 -10.65 -1.87
N ILE A 79 4.42 -9.83 -1.42
CA ILE A 79 3.74 -8.81 -2.24
C ILE A 79 4.73 -7.72 -2.69
N TRP A 80 5.84 -7.57 -1.96
CA TRP A 80 6.97 -6.69 -2.29
C TRP A 80 7.64 -7.02 -3.62
N SER A 81 7.66 -8.30 -4.00
CA SER A 81 8.42 -8.84 -5.13
C SER A 81 7.49 -9.22 -6.28
N GLN A 82 6.53 -8.36 -6.64
CA GLN A 82 5.81 -8.50 -7.90
C GLN A 82 6.80 -8.33 -9.09
N ARG A 83 7.63 -9.36 -9.34
CA ARG A 83 7.88 -9.84 -10.69
C ARG A 83 6.50 -10.13 -11.22
N CYS A 84 6.03 -9.31 -12.16
CA CYS A 84 4.84 -9.62 -12.93
C CYS A 84 5.07 -10.99 -13.58
N TYR A 85 4.63 -12.07 -12.93
CA TYR A 85 4.40 -13.32 -13.62
C TYR A 85 3.05 -13.16 -14.31
N PRO A 86 2.98 -13.32 -15.64
CA PRO A 86 1.74 -13.26 -16.38
C PRO A 86 0.99 -14.56 -16.12
N ILE A 87 0.40 -14.70 -14.94
CA ILE A 87 -0.52 -15.80 -14.66
C ILE A 87 -1.86 -15.15 -14.40
N CYS A 88 -2.68 -15.21 -15.44
CA CYS A 88 -4.09 -14.87 -15.48
C CYS A 88 -4.42 -13.38 -15.47
N GLY A 89 -5.05 -12.93 -16.56
CA GLY A 89 -5.47 -11.55 -16.75
C GLY A 89 -6.42 -11.06 -15.64
N LYS A 90 -6.25 -9.78 -15.31
CA LYS A 90 -7.06 -8.94 -14.41
C LYS A 90 -6.74 -9.07 -12.91
N CYS A 91 -5.72 -8.33 -12.46
CA CYS A 91 -5.77 -7.70 -11.14
C CYS A 91 -5.90 -6.18 -11.33
N PHE A 92 -7.13 -5.74 -11.55
CA PHE A 92 -7.54 -4.38 -11.24
C PHE A 92 -8.27 -4.47 -9.89
N LEU A 93 -7.62 -4.06 -8.81
CA LEU A 93 -8.35 -3.70 -7.60
C LEU A 93 -8.53 -2.17 -7.63
N TYR A 94 -9.50 -1.73 -8.42
CA TYR A 94 -10.09 -0.41 -8.23
C TYR A 94 -10.93 -0.47 -6.96
N ILE A 95 -10.62 0.38 -5.99
CA ILE A 95 -11.61 0.82 -5.00
C ILE A 95 -11.82 2.30 -5.34
N PHE A 96 -13.09 2.64 -5.56
CA PHE A 96 -13.60 3.88 -6.19
C PHE A 96 -13.07 5.17 -5.60
#